data_AF-A0AAX2QBB7-F1
#
_entry.id   AF-A0AAX2QBB7-F1
#
_cell.length_a   1.000
_cell.length_b   1.000
_cell.length_c   1.000
_cell.angle_alpha   90.00
_cell.angle_beta   90.00
_cell.angle_gamma   90.00
#
_symmetry.space_group_name_H-M   'P 1'
#
loop_
_entity.id
_entity.type
_entity.pdbx_description
1 polymer ?
#
loop_
_entity_poly.entity_id
_entity_poly.type
_entity_poly.pdbx_seq_one_letter_code
_entity_poly.pdbx_strand_id
1 'polypeptide(L)' 'MEHRAALRPRAATFETVLYRPDEVAERKQFGHWECDLIEFRKKFGKANVTSLVERVSRFAISCATMTDNPGR' A
#
# COMPACT_ATOMS: atom_id res chain seq x y z
N MET A 1 -0.67 39.40 22.48
CA MET A 1 -1.04 38.25 23.34
C MET A 1 -2.08 37.45 22.59
N GLU A 2 -1.64 36.53 21.73
CA GLU A 2 -2.53 35.72 20.89
C GLU A 2 -2.80 34.39 21.60
N HIS A 3 -4.06 34.19 22.00
CA HIS A 3 -4.56 32.89 22.44
C HIS A 3 -4.71 31.98 21.21
N ARG A 4 -3.67 31.21 20.89
CA ARG A 4 -3.79 30.08 19.97
C ARG A 4 -4.71 29.03 20.61
N ALA A 5 -5.94 28.95 20.13
CA ALA A 5 -6.86 27.87 20.44
C ALA A 5 -6.16 26.53 20.14
N ALA A 6 -6.04 25.68 21.16
CA ALA A 6 -5.45 24.37 21.03
C ALA A 6 -6.21 23.56 19.98
N LEU A 7 -5.53 23.23 18.88
CA LEU A 7 -6.04 22.26 17.90
C LEU A 7 -6.27 20.94 18.64
N ARG A 8 -7.54 20.54 18.75
CA ARG A 8 -7.92 19.24 19.31
C ARG A 8 -7.17 18.17 18.52
N PRO A 9 -6.44 17.23 19.16
CA PRO A 9 -5.77 16.17 18.44
C PRO A 9 -6.84 15.23 17.88
N ARG A 10 -7.19 15.43 16.61
CA ARG A 10 -7.93 14.40 15.86
C ARG A 10 -6.94 13.27 15.69
N ALA A 11 -7.24 12.12 16.31
CA ALA A 11 -6.39 10.93 16.32
C ALA A 11 -5.83 10.63 14.92
N ALA A 12 -4.60 11.06 14.69
CA ALA A 12 -3.84 10.78 13.48
C ALA A 12 -2.96 9.58 13.81
N THR A 13 -3.57 8.41 13.95
CA THR A 13 -2.86 7.13 14.04
C THR A 13 -2.47 6.67 12.64
N PHE A 14 -1.70 7.47 11.91
CA PHE A 14 -1.01 6.98 10.72
C PHE A 14 0.39 6.58 11.17
N GLU A 15 0.53 5.32 11.57
CA GLU A 15 1.83 4.71 11.85
C GLU A 15 2.59 4.63 10.53
N THR A 16 3.64 5.44 10.39
CA THR A 16 4.53 5.35 9.23
C THR A 16 5.15 3.95 9.15
N VAL A 17 5.67 3.55 7.97
CA VAL A 17 6.38 2.27 7.78
C VAL A 17 7.52 2.06 8.79
N LEU A 18 8.04 3.12 9.39
CA LEU A 18 9.09 3.06 10.42
C LEU A 18 8.57 2.60 11.79
N TYR A 19 7.27 2.76 12.08
CA TYR A 19 6.63 2.43 13.35
C TYR A 19 5.68 1.23 13.24
N ARG A 20 5.94 0.32 12.30
CA ARG A 20 5.14 -0.91 12.20
C ARG A 20 5.31 -1.75 13.48
N PRO A 21 4.23 -2.32 14.04
CA PRO A 21 4.33 -3.24 15.16
C PRO A 21 5.31 -4.40 14.89
N ASP A 22 6.04 -4.83 15.91
CA ASP A 22 7.07 -5.86 15.80
C ASP A 22 6.52 -7.17 15.22
N GLU A 23 5.28 -7.52 15.54
CA GLU A 23 4.60 -8.69 14.98
C GLU A 23 4.53 -8.69 13.43
N VAL A 24 4.32 -7.51 12.83
CA VAL A 24 4.29 -7.30 11.38
C VAL A 24 5.72 -7.28 10.82
N ALA A 25 6.66 -6.66 11.56
CA ALA A 25 8.05 -6.54 11.16
C ALA A 25 8.77 -7.90 11.13
N GLU A 26 8.58 -8.70 12.17
CA GLU A 26 9.19 -10.01 12.37
C GLU A 26 8.56 -11.12 11.52
N ARG A 27 7.43 -10.85 10.84
CA ARG A 27 6.75 -11.81 9.95
C ARG A 27 6.40 -13.12 10.66
N LYS A 28 5.87 -13.02 11.88
CA LYS A 28 5.54 -14.18 12.73
C LYS A 28 4.07 -14.61 12.67
N GLN A 29 3.17 -13.75 12.19
CA GLN A 29 1.73 -14.01 12.16
C GLN A 29 1.18 -14.03 10.74
N PHE A 30 0.35 -15.03 10.44
CA PHE A 30 -0.37 -15.14 9.18
C PHE A 30 -1.43 -14.03 9.06
N GLY A 31 -1.61 -13.49 7.85
CA GLY A 31 -2.64 -12.50 7.56
C GLY A 31 -2.10 -11.07 7.35
N HIS A 32 -0.78 -10.88 7.43
CA HIS A 32 -0.13 -9.64 7.00
C HIS A 32 0.32 -9.76 5.55
N TRP A 33 -0.11 -8.81 4.72
CA TRP A 33 0.18 -8.80 3.29
C TRP A 33 0.99 -7.57 2.89
N GLU A 34 1.98 -7.75 2.01
CA GLU A 34 2.69 -6.69 1.29
C GLU A 34 2.00 -6.53 -0.08
N CYS A 35 1.74 -5.29 -0.51
CA CYS A 35 1.12 -4.99 -1.80
C CYS A 35 2.04 -4.06 -2.60
N ASP A 36 2.41 -4.50 -3.80
CA ASP A 36 3.19 -3.72 -4.75
C ASP A 36 2.34 -3.37 -5.97
N LEU A 37 2.53 -2.16 -6.50
CA LEU A 37 1.92 -1.70 -7.75
C LEU A 37 3.03 -1.27 -8.72
N ILE A 38 3.03 -1.88 -9.90
CA ILE A 38 3.90 -1.55 -11.02
C ILE A 38 3.04 -0.92 -12.11
N GLU A 39 3.18 0.40 -12.28
CA GLU A 39 2.52 1.16 -13.34
C GLU A 39 3.43 1.30 -14.56
N PHE A 40 2.98 0.80 -15.71
CA PHE A 40 3.74 0.92 -16.95
C PHE A 40 3.47 2.28 -17.63
N ARG A 41 4.52 2.92 -18.15
CA ARG A 41 4.40 4.19 -18.88
C ARG A 41 3.70 3.97 -20.23
N LYS A 42 2.84 4.93 -20.60
CA LYS A 42 1.95 4.97 -21.79
C LYS A 42 2.55 4.56 -23.15
N LYS A 43 3.88 4.51 -23.31
CA LYS A 43 4.52 4.20 -24.61
C LYS A 43 4.33 2.74 -25.05
N PHE A 44 4.11 1.82 -24.12
CA PHE A 44 3.93 0.38 -24.41
C PHE A 44 2.58 -0.18 -23.92
N GLY A 45 1.60 0.70 -23.64
CA GLY A 45 0.31 0.35 -23.08
C GLY A 45 0.21 0.69 -21.59
N LYS A 46 -1.01 0.96 -21.12
CA LYS A 46 -1.33 1.11 -19.70
C LYS A 46 -1.69 -0.27 -19.14
N ALA A 47 -0.67 -1.11 -19.01
CA ALA A 47 -0.79 -2.27 -18.14
C ALA A 47 -0.45 -1.81 -16.72
N ASN A 48 -1.25 -2.19 -15.74
CA ASN A 48 -0.92 -2.04 -14.34
C ASN A 48 -0.80 -3.44 -13.75
N VAL A 49 0.33 -3.75 -13.15
CA VAL A 49 0.53 -5.03 -12.47
C VAL A 49 0.51 -4.77 -10.98
N THR A 50 -0.41 -5.39 -10.28
CA THR A 50 -0.47 -5.38 -8.81
C THR A 50 -0.11 -6.75 -8.29
N SER A 51 0.72 -6.83 -7.25
CA SER A 51 1.02 -8.09 -6.56
C SER A 51 0.76 -7.95 -5.06
N LEU A 52 0.14 -8.98 -4.48
CA LEU A 52 -0.13 -9.10 -3.06
C LEU A 52 0.57 -10.36 -2.54
N VAL A 53 1.43 -10.21 -1.52
CA VAL A 53 2.23 -11.31 -0.98
C VAL A 53 2.03 -11.41 0.52
N GLU A 54 1.63 -12.59 0.99
CA GLU A 54 1.51 -12.87 2.42
C GLU A 54 2.92 -13.05 3.03
N ARG A 55 3.19 -12.38 4.16
CA ARG A 55 4.57 -12.22 4.66
C ARG A 55 5.17 -13.49 5.27
N VAL A 56 4.35 -14.45 5.71
CA VAL A 56 4.80 -15.67 6.41
C VAL A 56 4.89 -16.86 5.47
N SER A 57 3.76 -17.25 4.88
CA SER A 57 3.58 -18.33 3.92
C SER A 57 4.15 -18.03 2.53
N ARG A 58 4.38 -16.75 2.21
CA ARG A 58 4.82 -16.29 0.88
C ARG A 58 3.86 -16.64 -0.24
N PHE A 59 2.59 -16.84 0.08
CA PHE A 59 1.55 -16.97 -0.93
C PHE A 59 1.41 -15.64 -1.70
N ALA A 60 1.53 -15.71 -3.02
CA ALA A 60 1.54 -14.54 -3.89
C ALA A 60 0.35 -14.56 -4.85
N ILE A 61 -0.33 -13.42 -4.97
CA ILE A 61 -1.40 -13.17 -5.93
C ILE A 61 -0.95 -12.01 -6.81
N SER A 62 -1.05 -12.16 -8.13
CA SER A 62 -0.79 -11.07 -9.07
C SER A 62 -2.01 -10.81 -9.96
N CYS A 63 -2.27 -9.53 -10.22
CA CYS A 63 -3.32 -9.08 -11.11
C CYS A 63 -2.73 -8.06 -12.09
N ALA A 64 -2.72 -8.43 -13.37
CA ALA A 64 -2.42 -7.50 -14.45
C ALA A 64 -3.74 -6.98 -15.00
N THR A 65 -3.97 -5.68 -14.88
CA THR A 65 -5.07 -5.02 -15.56
C THR A 65 -4.54 -4.37 -16.83
N MET A 66 -5.05 -4.79 -17.98
CA MET A 66 -4.91 -4.00 -19.20
C MET A 66 -6.00 -2.94 -19.13
N THR A 67 -5.63 -1.67 -18.99
CA THR A 67 -6.61 -0.62 -19.31
C THR A 67 -6.61 -0.53 -20.83
N ASP A 68 -7.44 -1.34 -21.48
CA ASP A 68 -7.82 -1.05 -22.85
C ASP A 68 -8.46 0.34 -22.84
N ASN A 69 -8.03 1.20 -23.76
CA ASN A 69 -8.64 2.51 -23.93
C ASN A 69 -9.50 2.40 -25.19
N PRO A 70 -10.78 1.98 -25.10
CA PRO A 70 -11.63 1.76 -26.28
C PRO A 70 -12.11 3.08 -26.93
N GLY A 71 -11.29 4.13 -26.97
CA GLY A 71 -11.73 5.46 -27.38
C GLY A 71 -10.63 6.48 -27.71
N ARG A 72 -9.49 6.07 -28.25
CA ARG A 72 -8.60 6.99 -28.99
C ARG A 72 -8.16 6.37 -30.30
#